data_AF-A0A366LM72-F1
#
_entry.id   AF-A0A366LM72-F1
#
_cell.length_a   1.000
_cell.length_b   1.000
_cell.length_c   1.000
_cell.angle_alpha   90.00
_cell.angle_beta   90.00
_cell.angle_gamma   90.00
#
_symmetry.space_group_name_H-M   'P 1'
#
loop_
_entity.id
_entity.type
_entity.pdbx_description
1 polymer ?
#
loop_
_entity_poly.entity_id
_entity_poly.type
_entity_poly.pdbx_seq_one_letter_code
_entity_poly.pdbx_strand_id
1 'polypeptide(L)'
;MDGRPASGDQVVSITVHRCVVRIVRRGGWSWGPDPRGLVQRALEALPDLLAGHFEEHLTGDGPDMEITEPVRLTVRLSALPSGGAGSVLTAGAGFAIEPGPASAVEQGFASFDRDSGPVPRPLSGTTPETGPPGAPSEPDHAPVVAEEVEATPADLFGELAERGELAAVLALLPEETLRTYLRVLRTAAASSAAHSRAEEPIGALAAELARRPSVTHDDDTAPEATSPLPRTTFDPPSPGVGAWRTAETTVCSALPFLLAGPLSRTGYLDAIGPALAGVELLEEAPLFAAALAYKVLDAPERGWRRTGEAQVAAAAFAGLASAPDLTGFARRVSPALPLLNGVLALSLCRGHDPADPLVVTGVDDGLLLVDGQGTFPIAWAAEAAGLIPHWQACGRPPVLVRDSPLPPACLRELAAAGVRFVTDVRPVRADPLTRLPWRTPLWTTGGVGPRLAAEFPVLAGRTAELARALFEARRAAPLAPERALDRSVGLAASLALGMLAWMLWRERETPDPVLALTRFADLSATVRYSRDTVSVKLPLGRRHADLWRGGALTDVPGVVWLGGRTLTFSGG
;
A
#
# COMPACT_ATOMS: atom_id res chain seq x y z
N MET A 1 50.68 -40.01 44.02
CA MET A 1 49.25 -39.85 44.34
C MET A 1 48.82 -38.60 43.62
N ASP A 2 48.51 -38.76 42.34
CA ASP A 2 48.28 -37.67 41.40
C ASP A 2 46.79 -37.30 41.36
N GLY A 3 46.53 -36.00 41.56
CA GLY A 3 45.20 -35.40 41.48
C GLY A 3 44.73 -35.33 40.04
N ARG A 4 43.50 -35.82 39.83
CA ARG A 4 42.76 -35.72 38.56
C ARG A 4 42.09 -34.35 38.47
N PRO A 5 42.19 -33.61 37.35
CA PRO A 5 41.61 -32.29 37.20
C PRO A 5 40.09 -32.36 36.92
N ALA A 6 39.45 -31.21 37.19
CA ALA A 6 38.02 -30.95 37.09
C ALA A 6 37.41 -31.23 35.71
N SER A 7 36.18 -31.71 35.73
CA SER A 7 35.26 -31.87 34.59
C SER A 7 35.16 -30.55 33.82
N GLY A 8 35.54 -30.56 32.55
CA GLY A 8 35.42 -29.40 31.67
C GLY A 8 33.97 -29.09 31.36
N ASP A 9 33.57 -27.85 31.62
CA ASP A 9 32.27 -27.30 31.24
C ASP A 9 32.23 -27.24 29.70
N GLN A 10 31.43 -28.11 29.08
CA GLN A 10 31.32 -28.17 27.64
C GLN A 10 30.46 -26.98 27.20
N VAL A 11 31.10 -25.94 26.67
CA VAL A 11 30.40 -24.74 26.20
C VAL A 11 29.57 -25.11 24.98
N VAL A 12 28.25 -25.17 25.17
CA VAL A 12 27.31 -25.38 24.07
C VAL A 12 27.38 -24.18 23.12
N SER A 13 27.63 -24.45 21.84
CA SER A 13 27.83 -23.40 20.82
C SER A 13 26.90 -23.59 19.62
N ILE A 14 26.19 -22.53 19.23
CA ILE A 14 25.41 -22.49 17.99
C ILE A 14 26.30 -21.94 16.88
N THR A 15 26.46 -22.66 15.77
CA THR A 15 27.18 -22.17 14.58
C THR A 15 26.19 -21.85 13.47
N VAL A 16 26.19 -20.60 12.98
CA VAL A 16 25.32 -20.16 11.88
C VAL A 16 26.15 -20.05 10.60
N HIS A 17 25.94 -20.96 9.65
CA HIS A 17 26.72 -20.98 8.40
C HIS A 17 26.23 -19.94 7.37
N ARG A 18 24.93 -19.74 7.27
CA ARG A 18 24.31 -18.76 6.36
C ARG A 18 23.09 -18.16 7.04
N CYS A 19 23.12 -16.85 7.27
CA CYS A 19 21.99 -16.12 7.86
C CYS A 19 21.48 -15.08 6.88
N VAL A 20 20.19 -15.11 6.60
CA VAL A 20 19.47 -13.99 5.97
C VAL A 20 18.39 -13.55 6.95
N VAL A 21 18.60 -12.41 7.59
CA VAL A 21 17.61 -11.85 8.51
C VAL A 21 16.59 -11.05 7.72
N ARG A 22 15.32 -11.44 7.86
CA ARG A 22 14.19 -10.72 7.32
C ARG A 22 13.31 -10.25 8.46
N ILE A 23 13.28 -8.94 8.67
CA ILE A 23 12.42 -8.33 9.67
C ILE A 23 11.08 -8.03 9.02
N VAL A 24 10.00 -8.56 9.61
CA VAL A 24 8.63 -8.31 9.16
C VAL A 24 7.87 -7.68 10.30
N ARG A 25 7.35 -6.48 10.07
CA ARG A 25 6.56 -5.75 11.05
C ARG A 25 5.11 -6.21 10.99
N ARG A 26 4.52 -6.49 12.16
CA ARG A 26 3.10 -6.80 12.31
C ARG A 26 2.44 -5.67 13.11
N GLY A 27 1.87 -4.68 12.42
CA GLY A 27 1.13 -3.54 13.00
C GLY A 27 1.85 -2.18 12.99
N GLY A 28 1.05 -1.11 12.94
CA GLY A 28 1.43 0.33 12.81
C GLY A 28 2.02 0.71 11.43
N TRP A 29 2.60 1.92 11.25
CA TRP A 29 2.97 2.44 9.90
C TRP A 29 4.45 2.82 9.65
N SER A 30 5.36 2.74 10.63
CA SER A 30 6.78 3.06 10.44
C SER A 30 7.73 2.08 11.12
N TRP A 31 8.96 1.98 10.62
CA TRP A 31 10.06 1.26 11.28
C TRP A 31 10.74 2.10 12.38
N GLY A 32 10.13 3.22 12.79
CA GLY A 32 10.75 4.26 13.61
C GLY A 32 11.65 5.20 12.80
N PRO A 33 12.23 6.22 13.46
CA PRO A 33 13.06 7.25 12.81
C PRO A 33 14.39 6.73 12.25
N ASP A 34 14.82 5.54 12.69
CA ASP A 34 16.04 4.88 12.21
C ASP A 34 15.78 3.40 11.83
N PRO A 35 15.24 3.14 10.62
CA PRO A 35 15.01 1.78 10.15
C PRO A 35 16.29 0.96 10.02
N ARG A 36 17.42 1.62 9.69
CA ARG A 36 18.72 0.94 9.53
C ARG A 36 19.27 0.54 10.90
N GLY A 37 19.19 1.42 11.89
CA GLY A 37 19.52 1.09 13.27
C GLY A 37 18.61 0.04 13.88
N LEU A 38 17.35 -0.07 13.45
CA LEU A 38 16.49 -1.20 13.84
C LEU A 38 17.00 -2.54 13.29
N VAL A 39 17.40 -2.59 12.01
CA VAL A 39 18.03 -3.80 11.44
C VAL A 39 19.31 -4.15 12.18
N GLN A 40 20.15 -3.15 12.45
CA GLN A 40 21.41 -3.35 13.17
C GLN A 40 21.17 -3.87 14.59
N ARG A 41 20.24 -3.27 15.34
CA ARG A 41 19.85 -3.75 16.68
C ARG A 41 19.28 -5.17 16.64
N ALA A 42 18.50 -5.52 15.63
CA ALA A 42 17.99 -6.88 15.47
C ALA A 42 19.10 -7.89 15.16
N LEU A 43 20.11 -7.49 14.38
CA LEU A 43 21.30 -8.32 14.12
C LEU A 43 22.16 -8.49 15.36
N GLU A 44 22.33 -7.42 16.15
CA GLU A 44 23.06 -7.45 17.43
C GLU A 44 22.34 -8.31 18.47
N ALA A 45 21.00 -8.29 18.47
CA ALA A 45 20.14 -9.11 19.33
C ALA A 45 20.06 -10.58 18.92
N LEU A 46 20.38 -10.90 17.66
CA LEU A 46 20.10 -12.20 17.08
C LEU A 46 20.75 -13.38 17.83
N PRO A 47 22.02 -13.31 18.29
CA PRO A 47 22.63 -14.40 19.04
C PRO A 47 21.87 -14.75 20.32
N ASP A 48 21.49 -13.73 21.10
CA ASP A 48 20.76 -13.90 22.35
C ASP A 48 19.35 -14.46 22.10
N LEU A 49 18.68 -14.00 21.05
CA LEU A 49 17.37 -14.49 20.64
C LEU A 49 17.41 -15.96 20.20
N LEU A 50 18.45 -16.36 19.46
CA LEU A 50 18.65 -17.77 19.07
C LEU A 50 18.99 -18.63 20.28
N ALA A 51 19.86 -18.15 21.18
CA ALA A 51 20.21 -18.86 22.40
C ALA A 51 18.99 -19.11 23.28
N GLY A 52 18.17 -18.08 23.52
CA GLY A 52 16.92 -18.24 24.28
C GLY A 52 15.89 -19.11 23.58
N HIS A 53 15.80 -19.05 22.25
CA HIS A 53 14.84 -19.88 21.49
C HIS A 53 15.20 -21.37 21.53
N PHE A 54 16.49 -21.70 21.48
CA PHE A 54 16.96 -23.08 21.46
C PHE A 54 17.41 -23.60 22.82
N GLU A 55 17.24 -22.84 23.91
CA GLU A 55 17.70 -23.22 25.26
C GLU A 55 17.24 -24.64 25.66
N GLU A 56 15.97 -24.97 25.42
CA GLU A 56 15.41 -26.31 25.72
C GLU A 56 16.04 -27.43 24.87
N HIS A 57 16.56 -27.12 23.69
CA HIS A 57 17.18 -28.08 22.77
C HIS A 57 18.70 -28.19 22.98
N LEU A 58 19.29 -27.27 23.74
CA LEU A 58 20.73 -27.16 23.99
C LEU A 58 21.17 -27.75 25.34
N THR A 59 20.24 -28.27 26.15
CA THR A 59 20.49 -28.73 27.52
C THR A 59 20.79 -30.23 27.69
N GLY A 60 21.02 -30.99 26.60
CA GLY A 60 21.25 -32.43 26.68
C GLY A 60 22.53 -32.92 25.99
N ASP A 61 23.04 -34.09 26.41
CA ASP A 61 24.09 -34.90 25.75
C ASP A 61 23.63 -35.48 24.38
N GLY A 62 22.77 -34.75 23.67
CA GLY A 62 22.23 -35.15 22.38
C GLY A 62 23.26 -34.99 21.25
N PRO A 63 23.05 -35.66 20.10
CA PRO A 63 23.87 -35.43 18.91
C PRO A 63 23.72 -33.98 18.41
N ASP A 64 24.73 -33.49 17.70
CA ASP A 64 24.68 -32.19 17.02
C ASP A 64 23.41 -32.09 16.16
N MET A 65 22.63 -31.02 16.35
CA MET A 65 21.39 -30.78 15.63
C MET A 65 21.63 -29.76 14.50
N GLU A 66 21.37 -30.16 13.26
CA GLU A 66 21.39 -29.26 12.11
C GLU A 66 19.96 -28.82 11.74
N ILE A 67 19.72 -27.51 11.75
CA ILE A 67 18.44 -26.92 11.31
C ILE A 67 18.64 -26.35 9.91
N THR A 68 18.03 -26.98 8.92
CA THR A 68 18.08 -26.52 7.52
C THR A 68 16.87 -25.66 7.12
N GLU A 69 15.86 -25.59 7.99
CA GLU A 69 14.61 -24.88 7.75
C GLU A 69 14.66 -23.42 8.25
N PRO A 70 13.93 -22.49 7.62
CA PRO A 70 13.90 -21.10 8.08
C PRO A 70 13.31 -20.96 9.49
N VAL A 71 14.10 -20.40 10.41
CA VAL A 71 13.67 -20.11 11.79
C VAL A 71 12.92 -18.78 11.82
N ARG A 72 11.70 -18.76 12.35
CA ARG A 72 10.89 -17.53 12.53
C ARG A 72 10.86 -17.12 13.99
N LEU A 73 11.44 -15.96 14.29
CA LEU A 73 11.44 -15.37 15.63
C LEU A 73 10.47 -14.17 15.67
N THR A 74 9.55 -14.15 16.64
CA THR A 74 8.63 -13.02 16.85
C THR A 74 9.05 -12.24 18.09
N VAL A 75 9.41 -10.97 17.91
CA VAL A 75 9.91 -10.09 18.99
C VAL A 75 9.00 -8.87 19.13
N ARG A 76 8.59 -8.54 20.36
CA ARG A 76 7.87 -7.29 20.65
C ARG A 76 8.87 -6.16 20.91
N LEU A 77 8.82 -5.11 20.09
CA LEU A 77 9.76 -3.98 20.15
C LEU A 77 9.59 -3.08 21.39
N SER A 78 8.48 -3.20 22.13
CA SER A 78 8.26 -2.48 23.39
C SER A 78 9.25 -2.84 24.50
N ALA A 79 10.12 -3.83 24.28
CA ALA A 79 11.19 -4.23 25.20
C ALA A 79 12.56 -3.56 24.92
N LEU A 80 12.67 -2.66 23.95
CA LEU A 80 13.92 -1.93 23.69
C LEU A 80 13.93 -0.59 24.45
N PRO A 81 14.73 -0.43 25.52
CA PRO A 81 14.83 0.85 26.20
C PRO A 81 15.43 1.90 25.26
N SER A 82 14.73 3.03 25.12
CA SER A 82 15.21 4.19 24.38
C SER A 82 16.19 4.97 25.24
N GLY A 83 17.47 4.62 25.19
CA GLY A 83 18.57 5.43 25.71
C GLY A 83 19.30 4.81 26.89
N GLY A 84 20.63 4.76 26.78
CA GLY A 84 21.56 4.41 27.86
C GLY A 84 22.45 3.22 27.51
N ALA A 85 23.76 3.47 27.43
CA ALA A 85 24.76 2.43 27.21
C ALA A 85 24.68 1.36 28.30
N GLY A 86 24.48 0.12 27.88
CA GLY A 86 24.49 -1.08 28.71
C GLY A 86 23.11 -1.48 29.23
N SER A 87 22.36 -2.26 28.46
CA SER A 87 21.38 -3.18 29.04
C SER A 87 21.03 -4.31 28.07
N VAL A 88 21.04 -5.51 28.65
CA VAL A 88 20.74 -6.82 28.06
C VAL A 88 19.24 -6.92 27.70
N LEU A 89 18.94 -7.56 26.58
CA LEU A 89 17.59 -7.95 26.19
C LEU A 89 17.12 -9.09 27.10
N THR A 90 16.21 -8.83 28.02
CA THR A 90 15.52 -9.91 28.75
C THR A 90 14.35 -10.42 27.91
N ALA A 91 14.47 -11.67 27.46
CA ALA A 91 13.42 -12.41 26.75
C ALA A 91 12.24 -12.67 27.70
N GLY A 92 11.17 -11.88 27.55
CA GLY A 92 9.86 -12.18 28.10
C GLY A 92 8.87 -12.36 26.96
N ALA A 93 8.75 -13.58 26.43
CA ALA A 93 7.76 -13.90 25.40
C ALA A 93 7.27 -15.34 25.56
N GLY A 94 5.96 -15.55 25.40
CA GLY A 94 5.43 -16.86 25.05
C GLY A 94 5.76 -17.15 23.59
N PHE A 95 6.34 -18.31 23.33
CA PHE A 95 6.80 -18.73 22.01
C PHE A 95 5.85 -19.78 21.43
N ALA A 96 5.58 -19.71 20.13
CA ALA A 96 4.80 -20.72 19.41
C ALA A 96 5.55 -21.10 18.13
N ILE A 97 5.75 -22.40 17.93
CA ILE A 97 6.27 -22.98 16.69
C ILE A 97 5.09 -23.15 15.74
N GLU A 98 5.09 -22.43 14.62
CA GLU A 98 4.24 -22.78 13.48
C GLU A 98 5.11 -23.51 12.46
N PRO A 99 4.94 -24.83 12.25
CA PRO A 99 5.63 -25.53 11.18
C PRO A 99 5.19 -24.95 9.83
N GLY A 100 6.17 -24.56 9.01
CA GLY A 100 5.92 -24.32 7.59
C GLY A 100 5.46 -25.62 6.91
N PRO A 101 4.75 -25.55 5.76
CA PRO A 101 4.34 -26.76 5.05
C PRO A 101 5.58 -27.56 4.63
N ALA A 102 5.80 -28.69 5.28
CA ALA A 102 6.92 -29.58 4.99
C ALA A 102 6.83 -30.11 3.56
N SER A 103 7.87 -29.85 2.75
CA SER A 103 8.13 -30.62 1.55
C SER A 103 9.10 -31.74 1.93
N ALA A 104 8.55 -32.91 2.25
CA ALA A 104 9.35 -34.11 2.46
C ALA A 104 10.04 -34.50 1.14
N VAL A 105 11.36 -34.37 1.10
CA VAL A 105 12.20 -35.04 0.11
C VAL A 105 12.75 -36.29 0.78
N GLU A 106 12.04 -37.41 0.63
CA GLU A 106 12.62 -38.73 0.88
C GLU A 106 13.69 -39.00 -0.17
N GLN A 107 14.96 -39.02 0.26
CA GLN A 107 16.04 -39.58 -0.54
C GLN A 107 15.99 -41.11 -0.48
N GLY A 108 15.20 -41.71 -1.38
CA GLY A 108 15.23 -43.14 -1.65
C GLY A 108 16.05 -43.45 -2.90
N PHE A 109 17.31 -43.85 -2.72
CA PHE A 109 18.07 -44.56 -3.75
C PHE A 109 17.60 -46.02 -3.80
N ALA A 110 16.87 -46.41 -4.86
CA ALA A 110 16.75 -47.81 -5.26
C ALA A 110 16.36 -47.94 -6.75
N SER A 111 17.08 -48.81 -7.44
CA SER A 111 17.04 -49.12 -8.87
C SER A 111 15.65 -49.39 -9.45
N PHE A 112 15.40 -48.80 -10.62
CA PHE A 112 14.38 -49.27 -11.56
C PHE A 112 14.90 -50.49 -12.31
N ASP A 113 14.33 -51.66 -12.06
CA ASP A 113 14.30 -52.74 -13.04
C ASP A 113 12.86 -52.93 -13.51
N ARG A 114 12.67 -52.80 -14.82
CA ARG A 114 11.39 -52.96 -15.51
C ARG A 114 11.18 -54.44 -15.78
N ASP A 115 10.13 -55.03 -15.23
CA ASP A 115 9.47 -56.13 -15.91
C ASP A 115 7.95 -56.06 -15.76
N SER A 116 7.28 -56.29 -16.89
CA SER A 116 5.84 -56.11 -17.08
C SER A 116 5.16 -57.47 -17.01
N GLY A 117 4.19 -57.62 -16.10
CA GLY A 117 3.35 -58.81 -16.00
C GLY A 117 1.89 -58.46 -15.64
N PRO A 118 0.90 -59.23 -16.12
CA PRO A 118 -0.49 -58.77 -16.22
C PRO A 118 -1.28 -58.90 -14.91
N VAL A 119 -2.15 -57.92 -14.68
CA VAL A 119 -3.09 -57.85 -13.54
C VAL A 119 -4.25 -58.83 -13.74
N PRO A 120 -4.53 -59.75 -12.79
CA PRO A 120 -5.83 -60.42 -12.69
C PRO A 120 -6.81 -59.62 -11.83
N ARG A 121 -8.06 -59.55 -12.27
CA ARG A 121 -9.20 -59.12 -11.44
C ARG A 121 -9.49 -60.14 -10.33
N PRO A 122 -9.88 -59.68 -9.14
CA PRO A 122 -11.01 -60.29 -8.42
C PRO A 122 -12.02 -59.21 -7.99
N LEU A 123 -13.29 -59.35 -8.35
CA LEU A 123 -14.35 -60.06 -7.62
C LEU A 123 -14.76 -59.38 -6.31
N SER A 124 -15.99 -58.90 -6.35
CA SER A 124 -16.81 -58.38 -5.26
C SER A 124 -16.80 -59.30 -4.04
N GLY A 125 -16.54 -58.71 -2.88
CA GLY A 125 -16.76 -59.31 -1.57
C GLY A 125 -17.42 -58.30 -0.65
N THR A 126 -18.69 -58.53 -0.35
CA THR A 126 -19.47 -57.90 0.70
C THR A 126 -18.92 -58.26 2.08
N THR A 127 -18.77 -57.28 2.98
CA THR A 127 -18.64 -57.47 4.44
C THR A 127 -19.02 -56.17 5.16
N PRO A 128 -19.38 -56.23 6.46
CA PRO A 128 -20.46 -55.44 7.04
C PRO A 128 -20.00 -54.25 7.88
N GLU A 129 -20.97 -53.38 8.18
CA GLU A 129 -20.90 -52.27 9.12
C GLU A 129 -20.14 -52.64 10.41
N THR A 130 -19.08 -51.90 10.68
CA THR A 130 -18.50 -51.76 12.02
C THR A 130 -18.29 -50.27 12.25
N GLY A 131 -19.10 -49.67 13.13
CA GLY A 131 -19.01 -48.26 13.47
C GLY A 131 -17.73 -47.94 14.27
N PRO A 132 -17.12 -46.76 14.09
CA PRO A 132 -15.94 -46.37 14.85
C PRO A 132 -16.31 -45.87 16.26
N PRO A 133 -15.42 -46.08 17.27
CA PRO A 133 -15.60 -45.58 18.62
C PRO A 133 -15.33 -44.07 18.69
N GLY A 134 -16.01 -43.41 19.64
CA GLY A 134 -16.07 -41.96 19.79
C GLY A 134 -14.71 -41.27 19.97
N ALA A 135 -14.58 -40.13 19.30
CA ALA A 135 -13.49 -39.18 19.48
C ALA A 135 -13.61 -38.46 20.84
N PRO A 136 -12.49 -38.14 21.50
CA PRO A 136 -12.50 -37.36 22.74
C PRO A 136 -12.95 -35.93 22.45
N SER A 137 -13.89 -35.42 23.25
CA SER A 137 -14.37 -34.04 23.21
C SER A 137 -13.22 -33.09 23.55
N GLU A 138 -12.82 -32.26 22.58
CA GLU A 138 -11.96 -31.10 22.84
C GLU A 138 -12.70 -30.12 23.76
N PRO A 139 -12.01 -29.55 24.77
CA PRO A 139 -12.61 -28.57 25.67
C PRO A 139 -12.96 -27.29 24.91
N ASP A 140 -14.23 -26.90 25.08
CA ASP A 140 -14.89 -25.72 24.55
C ASP A 140 -14.21 -24.44 25.09
N HIS A 141 -13.15 -23.99 24.42
CA HIS A 141 -12.58 -22.66 24.62
C HIS A 141 -13.42 -21.66 23.82
N ALA A 142 -14.44 -21.09 24.50
CA ALA A 142 -15.15 -19.93 23.98
C ALA A 142 -14.12 -18.83 23.61
N PRO A 143 -14.08 -18.38 22.35
CA PRO A 143 -13.12 -17.39 21.92
C PRO A 143 -13.41 -16.07 22.64
N VAL A 144 -12.41 -15.57 23.37
CA VAL A 144 -12.39 -14.18 23.84
C VAL A 144 -12.40 -13.31 22.58
N VAL A 145 -13.55 -12.72 22.27
CA VAL A 145 -13.71 -11.78 21.16
C VAL A 145 -12.90 -10.54 21.56
N ALA A 146 -11.70 -10.42 21.04
CA ALA A 146 -10.96 -9.17 21.13
C ALA A 146 -11.83 -8.11 20.47
N GLU A 147 -12.26 -7.10 21.22
CA GLU A 147 -12.91 -5.92 20.65
C GLU A 147 -11.97 -5.36 19.58
N GLU A 148 -12.39 -5.44 18.32
CA GLU A 148 -11.67 -4.83 17.21
C GLU A 148 -11.72 -3.33 17.42
N VAL A 149 -10.59 -2.76 17.85
CA VAL A 149 -10.44 -1.32 18.02
C VAL A 149 -10.44 -0.70 16.62
N GLU A 150 -11.57 -0.14 16.22
CA GLU A 150 -11.69 0.60 14.97
C GLU A 150 -10.72 1.79 14.99
N ALA A 151 -9.84 1.87 13.98
CA ALA A 151 -8.87 2.94 13.88
C ALA A 151 -9.57 4.27 13.56
N THR A 152 -9.38 5.26 14.43
CA THR A 152 -10.06 6.57 14.31
C THR A 152 -9.17 7.61 13.62
N PRO A 153 -9.73 8.73 13.11
CA PRO A 153 -8.92 9.87 12.67
C PRO A 153 -7.94 10.37 13.73
N ALA A 154 -8.30 10.31 15.02
CA ALA A 154 -7.42 10.73 16.10
C ALA A 154 -6.19 9.83 16.21
N ASP A 155 -6.35 8.52 16.03
CA ASP A 155 -5.22 7.57 16.04
C ASP A 155 -4.28 7.83 14.85
N LEU A 156 -4.83 8.09 13.65
CA LEU A 156 -4.05 8.46 12.47
C LEU A 156 -3.23 9.74 12.71
N PHE A 157 -3.88 10.84 13.11
CA PHE A 157 -3.17 12.10 13.29
C PHE A 157 -2.20 12.06 14.49
N GLY A 158 -2.52 11.29 15.53
CA GLY A 158 -1.61 11.01 16.65
C GLY A 158 -0.35 10.29 16.17
N GLU A 159 -0.49 9.22 15.37
CA GLU A 159 0.67 8.51 14.81
C GLU A 159 1.51 9.41 13.87
N LEU A 160 0.86 10.26 13.06
CA LEU A 160 1.56 11.25 12.24
C LEU A 160 2.30 12.27 13.11
N ALA A 161 1.74 12.67 14.26
CA ALA A 161 2.37 13.60 15.19
C ALA A 161 3.61 12.97 15.85
N GLU A 162 3.49 11.75 16.34
CA GLU A 162 4.59 10.97 16.92
C GLU A 162 5.77 10.80 15.96
N ARG A 163 5.49 10.76 14.64
CA ARG A 163 6.50 10.67 13.59
C ARG A 163 7.10 12.01 13.17
N GLY A 164 6.60 13.13 13.69
CA GLY A 164 6.95 14.48 13.23
C GLY A 164 6.49 14.75 11.79
N GLU A 165 5.49 14.02 11.31
CA GLU A 165 4.98 14.08 9.94
C GLU A 165 3.69 14.90 9.82
N LEU A 166 2.98 15.09 10.93
CA LEU A 166 1.68 15.75 10.95
C LEU A 166 1.72 17.12 10.26
N ALA A 167 2.64 18.01 10.65
CA ALA A 167 2.74 19.33 10.05
C ALA A 167 2.97 19.29 8.53
N ALA A 168 3.77 18.33 8.05
CA ALA A 168 4.04 18.17 6.62
C ALA A 168 2.81 17.66 5.87
N VAL A 169 2.07 16.69 6.42
CA VAL A 169 0.80 16.22 5.81
C VAL A 169 -0.20 17.36 5.76
N LEU A 170 -0.42 18.07 6.88
CA LEU A 170 -1.42 19.14 6.97
C LEU A 170 -1.14 20.27 5.96
N ALA A 171 0.13 20.60 5.70
CA ALA A 171 0.52 21.58 4.69
C ALA A 171 0.16 21.16 3.25
N LEU A 172 -0.03 19.87 2.98
CA LEU A 172 -0.44 19.34 1.68
C LEU A 172 -1.97 19.24 1.53
N LEU A 173 -2.74 19.37 2.62
CA LEU A 173 -4.19 19.21 2.56
C LEU A 173 -4.90 20.49 2.10
N PRO A 174 -6.00 20.40 1.34
CA PRO A 174 -6.89 21.53 1.12
C PRO A 174 -7.48 22.06 2.43
N GLU A 175 -7.79 23.36 2.46
CA GLU A 175 -8.31 24.01 3.67
C GLU A 175 -9.65 23.42 4.12
N GLU A 176 -10.51 23.04 3.16
CA GLU A 176 -11.79 22.38 3.44
C GLU A 176 -11.59 21.03 4.17
N THR A 177 -10.61 20.23 3.75
CA THR A 177 -10.26 18.97 4.40
C THR A 177 -9.81 19.19 5.84
N LEU A 178 -8.96 20.21 6.08
CA LEU A 178 -8.55 20.58 7.44
C LEU A 178 -9.75 20.95 8.33
N ARG A 179 -10.67 21.75 7.82
CA ARG A 179 -11.89 22.13 8.58
C ARG A 179 -12.77 20.91 8.88
N THR A 180 -12.92 20.00 7.93
CA THR A 180 -13.69 18.77 8.10
C THR A 180 -13.11 17.91 9.23
N TYR A 181 -11.83 17.56 9.17
CA TYR A 181 -11.21 16.72 10.20
C TYR A 181 -11.06 17.43 11.55
N LEU A 182 -10.87 18.75 11.58
CA LEU A 182 -10.89 19.50 12.84
C LEU A 182 -12.25 19.40 13.53
N ARG A 183 -13.36 19.46 12.78
CA ARG A 183 -14.71 19.29 13.34
C ARG A 183 -14.88 17.88 13.90
N VAL A 184 -14.48 16.86 13.14
CA VAL A 184 -14.56 15.45 13.55
C VAL A 184 -13.79 15.22 14.85
N LEU A 185 -12.54 15.68 14.93
CA LEU A 185 -11.69 15.52 16.11
C LEU A 185 -12.27 16.23 17.34
N ARG A 186 -12.86 17.43 17.17
CA ARG A 186 -13.51 18.15 18.28
C ARG A 186 -14.74 17.42 18.81
N THR A 187 -15.55 16.86 17.91
CA THR A 187 -16.71 16.03 18.30
C THR A 187 -16.25 14.79 19.05
N ALA A 188 -15.20 14.11 18.57
CA ALA A 188 -14.64 12.95 19.24
C ALA A 188 -14.04 13.29 20.62
N ALA A 189 -13.32 14.42 20.73
CA ALA A 189 -12.72 14.87 21.98
C ALA A 189 -13.74 15.26 23.07
N ALA A 190 -14.96 15.65 22.68
CA ALA A 190 -16.06 15.87 23.62
C ALA A 190 -16.55 14.57 24.27
N SER A 191 -16.34 13.43 23.62
CA SER A 191 -16.61 12.09 24.13
C SER A 191 -15.37 11.56 24.87
N SER A 192 -15.25 11.93 26.16
CA SER A 192 -14.22 11.60 27.20
C SER A 192 -13.09 10.59 26.89
N ALA A 193 -13.35 9.44 26.26
CA ALA A 193 -12.35 8.38 26.02
C ALA A 193 -11.26 8.74 24.99
N ALA A 194 -11.52 9.67 24.06
CA ALA A 194 -10.58 10.04 22.99
C ALA A 194 -9.80 11.34 23.27
N HIS A 195 -10.02 11.98 24.43
CA HIS A 195 -9.58 13.35 24.68
C HIS A 195 -8.05 13.52 24.56
N SER A 196 -7.27 12.68 25.25
CA SER A 196 -5.80 12.83 25.30
C SER A 196 -5.11 12.59 23.95
N ARG A 197 -5.67 11.75 23.07
CA ARG A 197 -5.10 11.50 21.74
C ARG A 197 -5.45 12.58 20.73
N ALA A 198 -6.54 13.31 20.94
CA ALA A 198 -7.04 14.29 19.99
C ALA A 198 -6.49 15.72 20.22
N GLU A 199 -6.03 16.06 21.42
CA GLU A 199 -5.59 17.43 21.77
C GLU A 199 -4.48 17.97 20.85
N GLU A 200 -3.39 17.21 20.67
CA GLU A 200 -2.27 17.63 19.81
C GLU A 200 -2.69 17.76 18.34
N PRO A 201 -3.36 16.76 17.72
CA PRO A 201 -3.95 16.92 16.39
C PRO A 201 -4.85 18.15 16.24
N ILE A 202 -5.77 18.39 17.17
CA ILE A 202 -6.67 19.55 17.14
C ILE A 202 -5.87 20.86 17.11
N GLY A 203 -4.84 20.97 17.96
CA GLY A 203 -3.94 22.13 18.00
C GLY A 203 -3.20 22.33 16.67
N ALA A 204 -2.64 21.26 16.09
CA ALA A 204 -1.90 21.31 14.83
C ALA A 204 -2.79 21.71 13.64
N LEU A 205 -4.00 21.13 13.53
CA LEU A 205 -4.96 21.49 12.48
C LEU A 205 -5.39 22.97 12.60
N ALA A 206 -5.68 23.43 13.81
CA ALA A 206 -6.04 24.83 14.05
C ALA A 206 -4.89 25.78 13.71
N ALA A 207 -3.65 25.41 14.06
CA ALA A 207 -2.46 26.20 13.75
C ALA A 207 -2.15 26.25 12.25
N GLU A 208 -2.34 25.15 11.51
CA GLU A 208 -2.22 25.14 10.05
C GLU A 208 -3.26 26.04 9.39
N LEU A 209 -4.54 25.95 9.82
CA LEU A 209 -5.58 26.84 9.32
C LEU A 209 -5.27 28.32 9.59
N ALA A 210 -4.74 28.65 10.78
CA ALA A 210 -4.35 30.01 11.13
C ALA A 210 -3.14 30.54 10.34
N ARG A 211 -2.25 29.65 9.86
CA ARG A 211 -1.10 30.02 9.02
C ARG A 211 -1.48 30.35 7.58
N ARG A 212 -2.63 29.86 7.10
CA ARG A 212 -3.07 30.12 5.74
C ARG A 212 -3.64 31.53 5.65
N PRO A 213 -3.21 32.34 4.69
CA PRO A 213 -3.87 33.62 4.45
C PRO A 213 -5.34 33.31 4.15
N SER A 214 -6.25 33.91 4.92
CA SER A 214 -7.66 33.89 4.58
C SER A 214 -7.79 34.59 3.24
N VAL A 215 -7.80 33.82 2.17
CA VAL A 215 -8.25 34.32 0.88
C VAL A 215 -9.73 34.56 1.11
N THR A 216 -10.09 35.78 1.48
CA THR A 216 -11.43 36.29 1.24
C THR A 216 -11.63 36.15 -0.25
N HIS A 217 -12.23 35.03 -0.67
CA HIS A 217 -12.85 34.97 -1.97
C HIS A 217 -13.89 36.10 -1.91
N ASP A 218 -13.58 37.23 -2.53
CA ASP A 218 -14.53 38.32 -2.84
C ASP A 218 -15.55 37.83 -3.88
N ASP A 219 -16.03 36.60 -3.72
CA ASP A 219 -17.07 35.98 -4.53
C ASP A 219 -18.38 36.13 -3.76
N ASP A 220 -18.78 37.39 -3.60
CA ASP A 220 -20.13 37.80 -3.19
C ASP A 220 -21.14 37.66 -4.36
N THR A 221 -20.84 36.74 -5.30
CA THR A 221 -21.79 36.27 -6.31
C THR A 221 -22.35 34.94 -5.81
N ALA A 222 -23.25 35.02 -4.84
CA ALA A 222 -24.02 33.88 -4.38
C ALA A 222 -24.61 33.12 -5.58
N PRO A 223 -24.31 31.83 -5.80
CA PRO A 223 -25.10 31.01 -6.69
C PRO A 223 -26.48 30.89 -6.07
N GLU A 224 -27.48 31.38 -6.79
CA GLU A 224 -28.90 31.29 -6.48
C GLU A 224 -29.22 29.86 -6.00
N ALA A 225 -29.68 29.78 -4.75
CA ALA A 225 -29.90 28.54 -4.04
C ALA A 225 -30.72 27.56 -4.90
N THR A 226 -30.09 26.46 -5.27
CA THR A 226 -30.73 25.30 -5.88
C THR A 226 -31.87 24.86 -4.97
N SER A 227 -33.09 25.09 -5.45
CA SER A 227 -34.33 24.62 -4.83
C SER A 227 -34.20 23.13 -4.46
N PRO A 228 -34.64 22.68 -3.27
CA PRO A 228 -34.51 21.29 -2.86
C PRO A 228 -35.36 20.43 -3.79
N LEU A 229 -34.69 19.70 -4.70
CA LEU A 229 -35.33 18.62 -5.44
C LEU A 229 -35.92 17.62 -4.42
N PRO A 230 -37.09 17.02 -4.73
CA PRO A 230 -37.67 16.01 -3.87
C PRO A 230 -36.64 14.90 -3.65
N ARG A 231 -36.31 14.66 -2.37
CA ARG A 231 -35.54 13.50 -1.94
C ARG A 231 -36.37 12.27 -2.32
N THR A 232 -36.10 11.70 -3.49
CA THR A 232 -36.49 10.33 -3.79
C THR A 232 -35.65 9.48 -2.83
N THR A 233 -36.27 9.06 -1.74
CA THR A 233 -35.78 7.98 -0.89
C THR A 233 -35.82 6.70 -1.71
N PHE A 234 -34.84 6.53 -2.59
CA PHE A 234 -34.38 5.19 -2.90
C PHE A 234 -33.70 4.73 -1.62
N ASP A 235 -34.30 3.77 -0.92
CA ASP A 235 -33.53 2.90 -0.03
C ASP A 235 -32.60 2.11 -0.94
N PRO A 236 -31.29 2.42 -1.04
CA PRO A 236 -30.38 1.44 -1.58
C PRO A 236 -30.49 0.20 -0.69
N PRO A 237 -30.51 -1.02 -1.25
CA PRO A 237 -30.31 -2.19 -0.41
C PRO A 237 -29.01 -1.95 0.36
N SER A 238 -29.09 -1.89 1.69
CA SER A 238 -27.90 -1.87 2.52
C SER A 238 -26.99 -2.97 1.98
N PRO A 239 -25.73 -2.68 1.63
CA PRO A 239 -24.79 -3.72 1.25
C PRO A 239 -24.54 -4.53 2.51
N GLY A 240 -25.45 -5.46 2.80
CA GLY A 240 -25.26 -6.43 3.84
C GLY A 240 -23.95 -7.12 3.50
N VAL A 241 -23.02 -7.09 4.43
CA VAL A 241 -21.83 -7.94 4.44
C VAL A 241 -22.37 -9.37 4.39
N GLY A 242 -22.61 -9.84 3.17
CA GLY A 242 -23.33 -11.08 2.92
C GLY A 242 -22.53 -12.23 3.50
N ALA A 243 -23.24 -13.19 4.10
CA ALA A 243 -22.65 -14.42 4.61
C ALA A 243 -21.62 -14.98 3.61
N TRP A 244 -20.35 -14.88 4.00
CA TRP A 244 -19.21 -15.18 3.15
C TRP A 244 -19.29 -16.63 2.68
N ARG A 245 -19.32 -16.85 1.36
CA ARG A 245 -19.08 -18.18 0.83
C ARG A 245 -17.61 -18.49 1.06
N THR A 246 -17.31 -19.53 1.83
CA THR A 246 -16.00 -20.20 1.92
C THR A 246 -15.52 -20.79 0.58
N ALA A 247 -16.14 -20.40 -0.54
CA ALA A 247 -15.86 -20.91 -1.87
C ALA A 247 -14.62 -20.23 -2.46
N GLU A 248 -13.81 -21.03 -3.15
CA GLU A 248 -12.72 -20.54 -3.96
C GLU A 248 -13.27 -19.79 -5.18
N THR A 249 -12.70 -18.63 -5.48
CA THR A 249 -13.07 -17.79 -6.63
C THR A 249 -11.85 -17.57 -7.51
N THR A 250 -11.94 -17.96 -8.78
CA THR A 250 -10.90 -17.67 -9.78
C THR A 250 -11.11 -16.27 -10.34
N VAL A 251 -10.03 -15.48 -10.40
CA VAL A 251 -10.01 -14.12 -10.94
C VAL A 251 -9.12 -14.05 -12.18
N CYS A 252 -9.50 -13.21 -13.16
CA CYS A 252 -8.74 -13.04 -14.40
C CYS A 252 -7.39 -12.35 -14.17
N SER A 253 -7.25 -11.57 -13.09
CA SER A 253 -6.03 -10.86 -12.74
C SER A 253 -5.82 -10.77 -11.23
N ALA A 254 -4.62 -11.09 -10.78
CA ALA A 254 -4.12 -10.98 -9.42
C ALA A 254 -3.58 -9.58 -9.11
N LEU A 255 -3.45 -8.73 -10.13
CA LEU A 255 -2.81 -7.42 -10.02
C LEU A 255 -3.44 -6.51 -8.95
N PRO A 256 -4.79 -6.47 -8.74
CA PRO A 256 -5.38 -5.73 -7.62
C PRO A 256 -4.79 -6.14 -6.26
N PHE A 257 -4.64 -7.44 -6.02
CA PHE A 257 -4.10 -7.97 -4.75
C PHE A 257 -2.63 -7.62 -4.56
N LEU A 258 -1.83 -7.61 -5.64
CA LEU A 258 -0.42 -7.24 -5.60
C LEU A 258 -0.19 -5.76 -5.23
N LEU A 259 -1.22 -4.90 -5.29
CA LEU A 259 -1.11 -3.51 -4.84
C LEU A 259 -1.05 -3.37 -3.32
N ALA A 260 -1.62 -4.33 -2.57
CA ALA A 260 -1.76 -4.23 -1.12
C ALA A 260 -0.40 -4.12 -0.41
N GLY A 261 0.61 -4.90 -0.85
CA GLY A 261 1.95 -4.87 -0.27
C GLY A 261 2.64 -3.50 -0.39
N PRO A 262 2.79 -2.94 -1.61
CA PRO A 262 3.26 -1.57 -1.80
C PRO A 262 2.48 -0.53 -0.99
N LEU A 263 1.15 -0.57 -1.02
CA LEU A 263 0.32 0.42 -0.30
C LEU A 263 0.49 0.33 1.22
N SER A 264 0.57 -0.87 1.78
CA SER A 264 0.87 -1.08 3.20
C SER A 264 2.25 -0.52 3.59
N ARG A 265 3.28 -0.72 2.77
CA ARG A 265 4.63 -0.18 3.05
C ARG A 265 4.70 1.35 3.07
N THR A 266 3.76 2.03 2.41
CA THR A 266 3.66 3.49 2.41
C THR A 266 2.78 4.04 3.53
N GLY A 267 2.17 3.16 4.32
CA GLY A 267 1.13 3.52 5.30
C GLY A 267 -0.21 3.87 4.66
N TYR A 268 -0.31 3.92 3.32
CA TYR A 268 -1.57 4.27 2.66
C TYR A 268 -2.72 3.34 3.01
N LEU A 269 -2.45 2.03 3.08
CA LEU A 269 -3.48 1.04 3.40
C LEU A 269 -4.11 1.31 4.76
N ASP A 270 -3.26 1.62 5.74
CA ASP A 270 -3.67 1.88 7.10
C ASP A 270 -4.43 3.22 7.21
N ALA A 271 -4.23 4.16 6.26
CA ALA A 271 -4.92 5.46 6.21
C ALA A 271 -6.36 5.39 5.76
N ILE A 272 -6.71 4.36 4.98
CA ILE A 272 -8.03 4.24 4.38
C ILE A 272 -9.11 4.17 5.47
N GLY A 273 -8.92 3.36 6.50
CA GLY A 273 -9.88 3.22 7.61
C GLY A 273 -10.17 4.55 8.31
N PRO A 274 -9.17 5.19 8.95
CA PRO A 274 -9.35 6.48 9.62
C PRO A 274 -9.88 7.58 8.70
N ALA A 275 -9.42 7.64 7.44
CA ALA A 275 -9.90 8.66 6.51
C ALA A 275 -11.40 8.49 6.22
N LEU A 276 -11.85 7.25 5.94
CA LEU A 276 -13.26 6.94 5.70
C LEU A 276 -14.11 7.08 6.96
N ALA A 277 -13.60 6.68 8.12
CA ALA A 277 -14.26 6.86 9.41
C ALA A 277 -14.55 8.34 9.71
N GLY A 278 -13.62 9.23 9.35
CA GLY A 278 -13.80 10.68 9.51
C GLY A 278 -14.92 11.29 8.68
N VAL A 279 -15.48 10.54 7.71
CA VAL A 279 -16.64 10.96 6.91
C VAL A 279 -17.79 9.96 6.99
N GLU A 280 -17.80 9.09 8.00
CA GLU A 280 -18.85 8.09 8.25
C GLU A 280 -19.04 7.07 7.09
N LEU A 281 -17.95 6.71 6.41
CA LEU A 281 -17.96 5.76 5.27
C LEU A 281 -17.07 4.53 5.50
N LEU A 282 -16.72 4.20 6.75
CA LEU A 282 -15.84 3.06 7.06
C LEU A 282 -16.41 1.74 6.53
N GLU A 283 -17.71 1.51 6.72
CA GLU A 283 -18.44 0.33 6.20
C GLU A 283 -18.42 0.21 4.66
N GLU A 284 -18.09 1.31 3.97
CA GLU A 284 -17.98 1.36 2.51
C GLU A 284 -16.54 1.22 2.00
N ALA A 285 -15.59 0.88 2.87
CA ALA A 285 -14.22 0.56 2.47
C ALA A 285 -14.12 -0.49 1.32
N PRO A 286 -14.99 -1.53 1.25
CA PRO A 286 -15.07 -2.41 0.07
C PRO A 286 -15.32 -1.68 -1.25
N LEU A 287 -16.11 -0.60 -1.26
CA LEU A 287 -16.38 0.19 -2.47
C LEU A 287 -15.12 0.92 -2.93
N PHE A 288 -14.31 1.43 -1.99
CA PHE A 288 -13.01 2.01 -2.27
C PHE A 288 -12.05 0.98 -2.88
N ALA A 289 -12.02 -0.23 -2.33
CA ALA A 289 -11.20 -1.32 -2.84
C ALA A 289 -11.61 -1.73 -4.26
N ALA A 290 -12.91 -1.84 -4.55
CA ALA A 290 -13.40 -2.10 -5.90
C ALA A 290 -12.96 -1.00 -6.89
N ALA A 291 -13.02 0.27 -6.47
CA ALA A 291 -12.54 1.39 -7.28
C ALA A 291 -11.03 1.28 -7.57
N LEU A 292 -10.24 0.90 -6.58
CA LEU A 292 -8.80 0.66 -6.72
C LEU A 292 -8.50 -0.52 -7.66
N ALA A 293 -9.22 -1.64 -7.55
CA ALA A 293 -9.07 -2.78 -8.46
C ALA A 293 -9.33 -2.37 -9.92
N TYR A 294 -10.38 -1.60 -10.17
CA TYR A 294 -10.73 -1.13 -11.50
C TYR A 294 -9.68 -0.23 -12.17
N LYS A 295 -8.69 0.28 -11.43
CA LYS A 295 -7.54 0.99 -11.99
C LYS A 295 -6.51 0.10 -12.66
N VAL A 296 -6.44 -1.16 -12.27
CA VAL A 296 -5.40 -2.09 -12.76
C VAL A 296 -5.97 -3.27 -13.55
N LEU A 297 -7.29 -3.40 -13.58
CA LEU A 297 -8.01 -4.29 -14.49
C LEU A 297 -8.15 -3.67 -15.89
N ASP A 298 -8.70 -4.44 -16.83
CA ASP A 298 -8.96 -3.98 -18.19
C ASP A 298 -9.82 -2.72 -18.23
N ALA A 299 -9.49 -1.85 -19.20
CA ALA A 299 -10.27 -0.64 -19.45
C ALA A 299 -11.74 -0.99 -19.77
N PRO A 300 -12.70 -0.15 -19.36
CA PRO A 300 -14.09 -0.39 -19.65
C PRO A 300 -14.36 -0.39 -21.16
N GLU A 301 -15.10 -1.38 -21.63
CA GLU A 301 -15.64 -1.43 -22.98
C GLU A 301 -16.54 -0.20 -23.22
N ARG A 302 -16.40 0.42 -24.39
CA ARG A 302 -17.15 1.64 -24.76
C ARG A 302 -16.99 2.79 -23.76
N GLY A 303 -15.94 2.77 -22.95
CA GLY A 303 -15.61 3.81 -21.97
C GLY A 303 -16.37 3.74 -20.64
N TRP A 304 -17.35 2.85 -20.48
CA TRP A 304 -18.13 2.76 -19.24
C TRP A 304 -18.48 1.33 -18.78
N ARG A 305 -18.56 0.35 -19.70
CA ARG A 305 -19.01 -1.00 -19.36
C ARG A 305 -17.83 -1.88 -18.94
N ARG A 306 -17.93 -2.52 -17.78
CA ARG A 306 -16.93 -3.51 -17.33
C ARG A 306 -17.29 -4.92 -17.81
N THR A 307 -16.28 -5.73 -18.11
CA THR A 307 -16.46 -7.15 -18.43
C THR A 307 -16.90 -7.92 -17.18
N GLY A 308 -17.58 -9.05 -17.34
CA GLY A 308 -17.97 -9.89 -16.21
C GLY A 308 -16.76 -10.37 -15.40
N GLU A 309 -15.67 -10.72 -16.07
CA GLU A 309 -14.42 -11.15 -15.42
C GLU A 309 -13.79 -10.04 -14.58
N ALA A 310 -13.75 -8.80 -15.08
CA ALA A 310 -13.25 -7.66 -14.33
C ALA A 310 -14.14 -7.35 -13.11
N GLN A 311 -15.46 -7.51 -13.24
CA GLN A 311 -16.39 -7.37 -12.11
C GLN A 311 -16.14 -8.44 -11.04
N VAL A 312 -15.93 -9.70 -11.43
CA VAL A 312 -15.60 -10.78 -10.48
C VAL A 312 -14.27 -10.51 -9.77
N ALA A 313 -13.24 -10.09 -10.50
CA ALA A 313 -11.94 -9.76 -9.92
C ALA A 313 -12.01 -8.57 -8.94
N ALA A 314 -12.75 -7.50 -9.29
CA ALA A 314 -12.96 -6.35 -8.43
C ALA A 314 -13.77 -6.71 -7.17
N ALA A 315 -14.83 -7.50 -7.33
CA ALA A 315 -15.64 -7.99 -6.21
C ALA A 315 -14.80 -8.84 -5.25
N ALA A 316 -14.01 -9.78 -5.79
CA ALA A 316 -13.12 -10.59 -4.98
C ALA A 316 -12.09 -9.73 -4.22
N PHE A 317 -11.41 -8.80 -4.90
CA PHE A 317 -10.46 -7.91 -4.23
C PHE A 317 -11.10 -7.07 -3.10
N ALA A 318 -12.34 -6.62 -3.31
CA ALA A 318 -13.11 -5.87 -2.34
C ALA A 318 -13.76 -6.71 -1.23
N GLY A 319 -13.74 -8.04 -1.33
CA GLY A 319 -14.50 -8.90 -0.42
C GLY A 319 -16.01 -8.76 -0.58
N LEU A 320 -16.50 -8.53 -1.80
CA LEU A 320 -17.93 -8.38 -2.11
C LEU A 320 -18.45 -9.59 -2.88
N ALA A 321 -19.75 -9.87 -2.75
CA ALA A 321 -20.41 -10.91 -3.53
C ALA A 321 -20.51 -10.55 -5.03
N SER A 322 -20.62 -9.26 -5.35
CA SER A 322 -20.64 -8.71 -6.70
C SER A 322 -20.10 -7.29 -6.69
N ALA A 323 -19.59 -6.83 -7.84
CA ALA A 323 -19.04 -5.48 -7.94
C ALA A 323 -20.18 -4.44 -8.05
N PRO A 324 -20.23 -3.44 -7.17
CA PRO A 324 -21.32 -2.47 -7.11
C PRO A 324 -21.12 -1.31 -8.10
N ASP A 325 -22.19 -0.53 -8.30
CA ASP A 325 -22.08 0.79 -8.93
C ASP A 325 -21.39 1.77 -7.95
N LEU A 326 -20.33 2.42 -8.42
CA LEU A 326 -19.51 3.34 -7.62
C LEU A 326 -19.97 4.79 -7.73
N THR A 327 -20.98 5.11 -8.54
CA THR A 327 -21.42 6.49 -8.82
C THR A 327 -21.87 7.23 -7.55
N GLY A 328 -22.67 6.58 -6.71
CA GLY A 328 -23.12 7.16 -5.43
C GLY A 328 -21.99 7.30 -4.42
N PHE A 329 -21.11 6.30 -4.35
CA PHE A 329 -19.95 6.29 -3.47
C PHE A 329 -18.95 7.39 -3.82
N ALA A 330 -18.62 7.58 -5.11
CA ALA A 330 -17.64 8.54 -5.59
C ALA A 330 -17.91 9.97 -5.10
N ARG A 331 -19.19 10.37 -5.02
CA ARG A 331 -19.61 11.67 -4.50
C ARG A 331 -19.43 11.77 -2.99
N ARG A 332 -19.84 10.74 -2.25
CA ARG A 332 -19.83 10.75 -0.79
C ARG A 332 -18.41 10.66 -0.21
N VAL A 333 -17.53 9.91 -0.87
CA VAL A 333 -16.14 9.72 -0.41
C VAL A 333 -15.24 10.94 -0.68
N SER A 334 -15.66 11.84 -1.57
CA SER A 334 -14.90 13.01 -2.02
C SER A 334 -14.19 13.78 -0.89
N PRO A 335 -14.82 14.07 0.27
CA PRO A 335 -14.16 14.81 1.35
C PRO A 335 -13.00 14.08 2.05
N ALA A 336 -12.94 12.75 2.00
CA ALA A 336 -11.87 11.95 2.61
C ALA A 336 -10.64 11.79 1.70
N LEU A 337 -10.82 11.91 0.38
CA LEU A 337 -9.77 11.63 -0.60
C LEU A 337 -8.54 12.53 -0.48
N PRO A 338 -8.64 13.84 -0.16
CA PRO A 338 -7.46 14.68 -0.03
C PRO A 338 -6.54 14.25 1.12
N LEU A 339 -7.08 13.70 2.22
CA LEU A 339 -6.26 13.15 3.30
C LEU A 339 -5.43 11.97 2.81
N LEU A 340 -6.07 11.04 2.10
CA LEU A 340 -5.40 9.89 1.49
C LEU A 340 -4.32 10.31 0.49
N ASN A 341 -4.64 11.27 -0.37
CA ASN A 341 -3.68 11.84 -1.32
C ASN A 341 -2.50 12.53 -0.62
N GLY A 342 -2.74 13.23 0.50
CA GLY A 342 -1.71 13.87 1.30
C GLY A 342 -0.71 12.87 1.90
N VAL A 343 -1.19 11.72 2.40
CA VAL A 343 -0.33 10.64 2.93
C VAL A 343 0.55 10.04 1.82
N LEU A 344 -0.03 9.77 0.64
CA LEU A 344 0.74 9.31 -0.53
C LEU A 344 1.79 10.35 -0.95
N ALA A 345 1.36 11.60 -1.10
CA ALA A 345 2.19 12.68 -1.57
C ALA A 345 3.37 12.92 -0.61
N LEU A 346 3.16 12.89 0.70
CA LEU A 346 4.24 13.03 1.69
C LEU A 346 5.29 11.92 1.52
N SER A 347 4.85 10.67 1.37
CA SER A 347 5.75 9.52 1.18
C SER A 347 6.62 9.70 -0.06
N LEU A 348 6.03 10.17 -1.16
CA LEU A 348 6.74 10.44 -2.41
C LEU A 348 7.67 11.66 -2.31
N CYS A 349 7.21 12.77 -1.73
CA CYS A 349 8.02 13.98 -1.57
C CYS A 349 9.30 13.71 -0.75
N ARG A 350 9.23 12.83 0.26
CA ARG A 350 10.40 12.46 1.07
C ARG A 350 11.36 11.51 0.35
N GLY A 351 10.84 10.70 -0.57
CA GLY A 351 11.64 9.76 -1.37
C GLY A 351 12.30 10.40 -2.59
N HIS A 352 11.83 11.58 -3.01
CA HIS A 352 12.31 12.28 -4.19
C HIS A 352 13.70 12.90 -3.97
N ASP A 353 14.58 12.75 -4.96
CA ASP A 353 15.87 13.45 -5.02
C ASP A 353 15.68 14.84 -5.66
N PRO A 354 15.91 15.95 -4.94
CA PRO A 354 15.75 17.30 -5.49
C PRO A 354 16.66 17.63 -6.69
N ALA A 355 17.67 16.79 -6.96
CA ALA A 355 18.51 16.90 -8.15
C ALA A 355 17.80 16.40 -9.42
N ASP A 356 16.82 15.50 -9.28
CA ASP A 356 16.02 14.97 -10.37
C ASP A 356 14.80 15.87 -10.64
N PRO A 357 14.37 16.02 -11.89
CA PRO A 357 13.25 16.90 -12.21
C PRO A 357 11.90 16.27 -11.84
N LEU A 358 10.93 17.16 -11.59
CA LEU A 358 9.52 16.80 -11.64
C LEU A 358 8.95 17.07 -13.03
N VAL A 359 7.87 16.41 -13.38
CA VAL A 359 7.13 16.59 -14.63
C VAL A 359 5.71 17.05 -14.32
N VAL A 360 5.23 18.06 -15.02
CA VAL A 360 3.84 18.52 -15.02
C VAL A 360 3.22 18.24 -16.37
N THR A 361 2.09 17.55 -16.37
CA THR A 361 1.27 17.30 -17.57
C THR A 361 -0.19 17.60 -17.27
N GLY A 362 -0.93 18.05 -18.27
CA GLY A 362 -2.38 18.10 -18.25
C GLY A 362 -2.96 16.68 -18.25
N VAL A 363 -3.94 16.45 -17.39
CA VAL A 363 -4.73 15.20 -17.33
C VAL A 363 -6.18 15.59 -17.04
N ASP A 364 -7.06 15.22 -17.95
CA ASP A 364 -8.48 15.60 -17.91
C ASP A 364 -8.68 17.13 -17.83
N ASP A 365 -9.14 17.62 -16.68
CA ASP A 365 -9.49 19.01 -16.37
C ASP A 365 -8.45 19.69 -15.46
N GLY A 366 -7.27 19.09 -15.26
CA GLY A 366 -6.25 19.66 -14.37
C GLY A 366 -4.84 19.17 -14.68
N LEU A 367 -3.99 19.25 -13.67
CA LEU A 367 -2.56 19.05 -13.75
C LEU A 367 -2.14 17.88 -12.87
N LEU A 368 -1.28 17.01 -13.40
CA LEU A 368 -0.64 15.93 -12.68
C LEU A 368 0.85 16.26 -12.50
N LEU A 369 1.32 16.24 -11.25
CA LEU A 369 2.72 16.36 -10.87
C LEU A 369 3.31 14.96 -10.70
N VAL A 370 4.42 14.68 -11.38
CA VAL A 370 5.03 13.35 -11.44
C VAL A 370 6.53 13.44 -11.16
N ASP A 371 7.05 12.51 -10.37
CA ASP A 371 8.49 12.33 -10.19
C ASP A 371 9.14 11.73 -11.45
N GLY A 372 10.18 12.39 -11.97
CA GLY A 372 10.86 12.00 -13.20
C GLY A 372 11.63 10.68 -13.12
N GLN A 373 12.11 10.28 -11.93
CA GLN A 373 12.99 9.12 -11.79
C GLN A 373 12.25 7.79 -12.01
N GLY A 374 11.06 7.64 -11.42
CA GLY A 374 10.24 6.42 -11.53
C GLY A 374 8.86 6.63 -12.12
N THR A 375 8.57 7.83 -12.65
CA THR A 375 7.24 8.20 -13.17
C THR A 375 6.15 8.03 -12.10
N PHE A 376 6.47 8.37 -10.84
CA PHE A 376 5.55 8.28 -9.71
C PHE A 376 4.67 9.53 -9.61
N PRO A 377 3.34 9.44 -9.77
CA PRO A 377 2.51 10.63 -9.64
C PRO A 377 2.40 11.05 -8.17
N ILE A 378 2.78 12.28 -7.88
CA ILE A 378 2.84 12.87 -6.55
C ILE A 378 1.48 13.48 -6.17
N ALA A 379 0.91 14.27 -7.08
CA ALA A 379 -0.31 15.02 -6.81
C ALA A 379 -1.06 15.35 -8.09
N TRP A 380 -2.37 15.58 -7.95
CA TRP A 380 -3.21 16.19 -8.97
C TRP A 380 -3.85 17.46 -8.41
N ALA A 381 -3.93 18.52 -9.21
CA ALA A 381 -4.67 19.73 -8.88
C ALA A 381 -5.36 20.31 -10.11
N ALA A 382 -6.47 21.03 -9.92
CA ALA A 382 -7.14 21.72 -11.03
C ALA A 382 -6.27 22.84 -11.63
N GLU A 383 -5.45 23.49 -10.78
CA GLU A 383 -4.65 24.66 -11.12
C GLU A 383 -3.22 24.52 -10.59
N ALA A 384 -2.29 25.33 -11.10
CA ALA A 384 -0.88 25.21 -10.73
C ALA A 384 -0.63 25.55 -9.26
N ALA A 385 -1.43 26.47 -8.69
CA ALA A 385 -1.38 26.83 -7.27
C ALA A 385 -1.50 25.61 -6.34
N GLY A 386 -2.35 24.64 -6.69
CA GLY A 386 -2.52 23.41 -5.92
C GLY A 386 -1.32 22.46 -5.97
N LEU A 387 -0.42 22.59 -6.96
CA LEU A 387 0.80 21.79 -7.05
C LEU A 387 1.98 22.37 -6.25
N ILE A 388 1.94 23.67 -5.92
CA ILE A 388 3.06 24.38 -5.28
C ILE A 388 3.47 23.77 -3.94
N PRO A 389 2.54 23.40 -3.01
CA PRO A 389 2.94 22.77 -1.75
C PRO A 389 3.72 21.47 -1.96
N HIS A 390 3.31 20.65 -2.94
CA HIS A 390 3.97 19.39 -3.27
C HIS A 390 5.36 19.60 -3.88
N TRP A 391 5.49 20.56 -4.80
CA TRP A 391 6.80 20.96 -5.36
C TRP A 391 7.76 21.47 -4.29
N GLN A 392 7.27 22.26 -3.33
CA GLN A 392 8.07 22.74 -2.21
C GLN A 392 8.49 21.60 -1.28
N ALA A 393 7.60 20.66 -0.99
CA ALA A 393 7.89 19.47 -0.19
C ALA A 393 8.93 18.55 -0.86
N CYS A 394 9.03 18.57 -2.19
CA CYS A 394 10.08 17.88 -2.96
C CYS A 394 11.43 18.62 -2.97
N GLY A 395 11.58 19.74 -2.26
CA GLY A 395 12.85 20.50 -2.23
C GLY A 395 13.04 21.49 -3.38
N ARG A 396 11.96 21.88 -4.07
CA ARG A 396 11.94 22.85 -5.18
C ARG A 396 12.83 22.46 -6.39
N PRO A 397 12.72 21.22 -6.89
CA PRO A 397 13.45 20.76 -8.07
C PRO A 397 13.02 21.55 -9.32
N PRO A 398 13.83 21.53 -10.40
CA PRO A 398 13.38 22.01 -11.70
C PRO A 398 12.21 21.17 -12.22
N VAL A 399 11.32 21.81 -12.99
CA VAL A 399 10.11 21.16 -13.52
C VAL A 399 10.17 21.08 -15.05
N LEU A 400 9.69 19.99 -15.62
CA LEU A 400 9.43 19.83 -17.04
C LEU A 400 7.92 19.96 -17.27
N VAL A 401 7.47 20.96 -18.03
CA VAL A 401 6.05 21.16 -18.32
C VAL A 401 5.77 20.73 -19.74
N ARG A 402 4.90 19.73 -19.91
CA ARG A 402 4.60 19.11 -21.21
C ARG A 402 3.43 19.79 -21.94
N ASP A 403 3.55 19.90 -23.26
CA ASP A 403 2.47 20.25 -24.18
C ASP A 403 1.35 19.20 -24.14
N SER A 404 0.28 19.60 -23.48
CA SER A 404 -0.93 18.85 -23.17
C SER A 404 -2.04 19.89 -22.91
N PRO A 405 -3.30 19.50 -22.77
CA PRO A 405 -4.34 20.46 -22.38
C PRO A 405 -4.02 21.04 -21.00
N LEU A 406 -3.37 22.21 -20.98
CA LEU A 406 -2.99 22.93 -19.76
C LEU A 406 -3.99 24.05 -19.52
N PRO A 407 -4.33 24.36 -18.25
CA PRO A 407 -5.04 25.59 -17.91
C PRO A 407 -4.28 26.80 -18.49
N PRO A 408 -4.97 27.79 -19.10
CA PRO A 408 -4.31 28.91 -19.79
C PRO A 408 -3.35 29.73 -18.92
N ALA A 409 -3.55 29.75 -17.60
CA ALA A 409 -2.72 30.48 -16.64
C ALA A 409 -1.57 29.65 -16.04
N CYS A 410 -1.50 28.34 -16.33
CA CYS A 410 -0.58 27.39 -15.70
C CYS A 410 0.89 27.85 -15.73
N LEU A 411 1.42 28.20 -16.92
CA LEU A 411 2.83 28.61 -17.06
C LEU A 411 3.13 29.90 -16.28
N ARG A 412 2.18 30.84 -16.25
CA ARG A 412 2.31 32.12 -15.55
C ARG A 412 2.27 31.92 -14.04
N GLU A 413 1.36 31.10 -13.54
CA GLU A 413 1.23 30.77 -12.12
C GLU A 413 2.48 30.04 -11.60
N LEU A 414 2.98 29.05 -12.34
CA LEU A 414 4.23 28.36 -12.00
C LEU A 414 5.39 29.35 -11.94
N ALA A 415 5.54 30.21 -12.95
CA ALA A 415 6.61 31.21 -12.97
C ALA A 415 6.47 32.24 -11.83
N ALA A 416 5.26 32.70 -11.53
CA ALA A 416 4.98 33.63 -10.43
C ALA A 416 5.27 33.00 -9.06
N ALA A 417 5.07 31.70 -8.91
CA ALA A 417 5.46 30.93 -7.72
C ALA A 417 6.98 30.67 -7.64
N GLY A 418 7.78 31.13 -8.62
CA GLY A 418 9.23 30.96 -8.67
C GLY A 418 9.67 29.57 -9.12
N VAL A 419 8.78 28.79 -9.74
CA VAL A 419 9.11 27.46 -10.28
C VAL A 419 10.02 27.63 -11.48
N ARG A 420 11.19 26.99 -11.43
CA ARG A 420 12.11 26.93 -12.58
C ARG A 420 11.70 25.79 -13.50
N PHE A 421 11.39 26.08 -14.76
CA PHE A 421 10.95 25.02 -15.67
C PHE A 421 11.46 25.13 -17.10
N VAL A 422 11.38 23.99 -17.80
CA VAL A 422 11.52 23.85 -19.26
C VAL A 422 10.21 23.33 -19.82
N THR A 423 9.78 23.85 -20.96
CA THR A 423 8.54 23.44 -21.61
C THR A 423 8.66 23.41 -23.12
N ASP A 424 7.87 22.55 -23.77
CA ASP A 424 7.58 22.53 -25.21
C ASP A 424 6.25 23.23 -25.55
N VAL A 425 5.56 23.79 -24.55
CA VAL A 425 4.37 24.62 -24.74
C VAL A 425 4.78 25.97 -25.30
N ARG A 426 4.14 26.40 -26.38
CA ARG A 426 4.38 27.72 -26.95
C ARG A 426 3.86 28.81 -25.98
N PRO A 427 4.71 29.77 -25.56
CA PRO A 427 4.27 30.84 -24.67
C PRO A 427 3.23 31.73 -25.34
N VAL A 428 2.25 32.18 -24.55
CA VAL A 428 1.30 33.22 -24.94
C VAL A 428 1.81 34.60 -24.51
N ARG A 429 1.10 35.66 -24.94
CA ARG A 429 1.44 37.03 -24.54
C ARG A 429 1.42 37.14 -23.00
N ALA A 430 2.46 37.77 -22.44
CA ALA A 430 2.70 37.95 -21.01
C ALA A 430 3.25 36.73 -20.23
N ASP A 431 3.54 35.61 -20.90
CA ASP A 431 4.30 34.54 -20.25
C ASP A 431 5.76 34.97 -20.09
N PRO A 432 6.36 34.87 -18.88
CA PRO A 432 7.73 35.30 -18.60
C PRO A 432 8.75 34.25 -19.08
N LEU A 433 8.63 33.82 -20.34
CA LEU A 433 9.40 32.72 -20.91
C LEU A 433 10.36 33.19 -21.99
N THR A 434 11.57 32.63 -21.96
CA THR A 434 12.60 32.85 -22.96
C THR A 434 12.85 31.56 -23.74
N ARG A 435 13.21 31.71 -25.02
CA ARG A 435 13.51 30.56 -25.88
C ARG A 435 14.87 29.98 -25.48
N LEU A 436 14.91 28.67 -25.27
CA LEU A 436 16.16 27.94 -25.05
C LEU A 436 16.88 27.72 -26.39
N PRO A 437 18.20 27.96 -26.48
CA PRO A 437 18.98 27.67 -27.69
C PRO A 437 19.20 26.15 -27.84
N TRP A 438 18.15 25.43 -28.22
CA TRP A 438 18.13 23.98 -28.37
C TRP A 438 17.69 23.54 -29.77
N ARG A 439 17.88 22.26 -30.10
CA ARG A 439 17.56 21.71 -31.43
C ARG A 439 16.06 21.77 -31.73
N THR A 440 15.24 21.50 -30.71
CA THR A 440 13.78 21.65 -30.77
C THR A 440 13.38 22.94 -30.06
N PRO A 441 12.27 23.59 -30.48
CA PRO A 441 11.74 24.74 -29.77
C PRO A 441 11.35 24.34 -28.34
N LEU A 442 12.14 24.81 -27.38
CA LEU A 442 11.85 24.72 -25.95
C LEU A 442 11.93 26.12 -25.35
N TRP A 443 11.18 26.32 -24.27
CA TRP A 443 11.10 27.58 -23.53
C TRP A 443 11.42 27.35 -22.07
N THR A 444 11.91 28.39 -21.40
CA THR A 444 12.31 28.30 -19.99
C THR A 444 12.14 29.62 -19.26
N THR A 445 11.92 29.54 -17.95
CA THR A 445 12.00 30.65 -17.00
C THR A 445 13.44 31.06 -16.67
N GLY A 446 14.45 30.32 -17.18
CA GLY A 446 15.87 30.58 -16.94
C GLY A 446 16.48 29.76 -15.80
N GLY A 447 17.82 29.68 -15.76
CA GLY A 447 18.56 28.99 -14.70
C GLY A 447 18.45 27.46 -14.73
N VAL A 448 18.07 26.88 -15.87
CA VAL A 448 17.85 25.44 -16.06
C VAL A 448 18.95 24.86 -16.95
N GLY A 449 19.57 23.76 -16.52
CA GLY A 449 20.72 23.18 -17.20
C GLY A 449 20.37 22.45 -18.52
N PRO A 450 21.32 22.34 -19.48
CA PRO A 450 21.09 21.68 -20.76
C PRO A 450 20.73 20.19 -20.65
N ARG A 451 21.10 19.53 -19.54
CA ARG A 451 20.72 18.15 -19.23
C ARG A 451 19.20 17.95 -19.26
N LEU A 452 18.44 18.89 -18.69
CA LEU A 452 16.99 18.80 -18.61
C LEU A 452 16.30 18.89 -19.98
N ALA A 453 16.84 19.71 -20.88
CA ALA A 453 16.37 19.79 -22.26
C ALA A 453 16.64 18.48 -23.05
N ALA A 454 17.69 17.74 -22.69
CA ALA A 454 18.00 16.45 -23.31
C ALA A 454 17.09 15.32 -22.78
N GLU A 455 16.75 15.32 -21.50
CA GLU A 455 15.88 14.32 -20.86
C GLU A 455 14.39 14.52 -21.19
N PHE A 456 13.99 15.75 -21.55
CA PHE A 456 12.60 16.14 -21.76
C PHE A 456 11.77 15.17 -22.62
N PRO A 457 12.20 14.75 -23.84
CA PRO A 457 11.34 13.93 -24.71
C PRO A 457 11.02 12.56 -24.10
N VAL A 458 11.98 11.95 -23.39
CA VAL A 458 11.81 10.62 -22.79
C VAL A 458 10.84 10.71 -21.60
N LEU A 459 11.06 11.68 -20.70
CA LEU A 459 10.21 11.86 -19.52
C LEU A 459 8.79 12.30 -19.90
N ALA A 460 8.66 13.19 -20.88
CA ALA A 460 7.36 13.60 -21.41
C ALA A 460 6.59 12.41 -22.02
N GLY A 461 7.27 11.55 -22.79
CA GLY A 461 6.67 10.35 -23.39
C GLY A 461 6.17 9.34 -22.35
N ARG A 462 6.98 9.02 -21.34
CA ARG A 462 6.58 8.10 -20.25
C ARG A 462 5.43 8.66 -19.41
N THR A 463 5.49 9.94 -19.09
CA THR A 463 4.41 10.61 -18.33
C THR A 463 3.10 10.65 -19.13
N ALA A 464 3.18 10.83 -20.46
CA ALA A 464 2.03 10.72 -21.35
C ALA A 464 1.38 9.34 -21.29
N GLU A 465 2.21 8.30 -21.32
CA GLU A 465 1.76 6.93 -21.29
C GLU A 465 1.12 6.58 -19.94
N LEU A 466 1.70 7.05 -18.83
CA LEU A 466 1.12 6.95 -17.50
C LEU A 466 -0.28 7.58 -17.45
N ALA A 467 -0.39 8.86 -17.84
CA ALA A 467 -1.64 9.61 -17.83
C ALA A 467 -2.74 8.89 -18.63
N ARG A 468 -2.42 8.51 -19.86
CA ARG A 468 -3.33 7.77 -20.74
C ARG A 468 -3.76 6.43 -20.15
N ALA A 469 -2.81 5.64 -19.63
CA ALA A 469 -3.09 4.30 -19.16
C ALA A 469 -3.89 4.26 -17.85
N LEU A 470 -3.52 5.08 -16.86
CA LEU A 470 -4.04 4.98 -15.50
C LEU A 470 -5.06 6.05 -15.11
N PHE A 471 -5.05 7.20 -15.78
CA PHE A 471 -5.99 8.29 -15.46
C PHE A 471 -7.12 8.39 -16.50
N GLU A 472 -6.81 8.26 -17.79
CA GLU A 472 -7.82 8.41 -18.85
C GLU A 472 -8.53 7.09 -19.19
N ALA A 473 -7.77 6.03 -19.49
CA ALA A 473 -8.32 4.78 -20.02
C ALA A 473 -9.05 3.92 -18.98
N ARG A 474 -8.70 4.04 -17.69
CA ARG A 474 -9.20 3.17 -16.62
C ARG A 474 -9.89 3.99 -15.53
N ARG A 475 -11.05 4.57 -15.85
CA ARG A 475 -11.89 5.27 -14.86
C ARG A 475 -12.62 4.26 -13.99
N ALA A 476 -12.40 4.30 -12.68
CA ALA A 476 -13.06 3.42 -11.72
C ALA A 476 -14.57 3.65 -11.68
N ALA A 477 -15.02 4.91 -11.72
CA ALA A 477 -16.43 5.29 -11.76
C ALA A 477 -16.75 6.13 -13.01
N PRO A 478 -16.78 5.53 -14.22
CA PRO A 478 -16.85 6.29 -15.49
C PRO A 478 -18.13 7.09 -15.69
N LEU A 479 -19.21 6.73 -14.97
CA LEU A 479 -20.49 7.43 -14.99
C LEU A 479 -20.62 8.49 -13.89
N ALA A 480 -19.66 8.57 -12.97
CA ALA A 480 -19.65 9.62 -11.95
C ALA A 480 -19.32 10.98 -12.61
N PRO A 481 -20.06 12.04 -12.28
CA PRO A 481 -19.76 13.38 -12.81
C PRO A 481 -18.43 13.91 -12.25
N GLU A 482 -18.15 13.61 -10.99
CA GLU A 482 -16.92 13.98 -10.30
C GLU A 482 -15.84 12.92 -10.48
N ARG A 483 -14.61 13.37 -10.72
CA ARG A 483 -13.45 12.49 -10.93
C ARG A 483 -12.53 12.38 -9.73
N ALA A 484 -12.93 12.90 -8.57
CA ALA A 484 -12.10 12.89 -7.37
C ALA A 484 -11.66 11.47 -6.97
N LEU A 485 -12.60 10.52 -6.94
CA LEU A 485 -12.32 9.11 -6.67
C LEU A 485 -11.34 8.53 -7.69
N ASP A 486 -11.64 8.70 -8.98
CA ASP A 486 -10.79 8.20 -10.08
C ASP A 486 -9.35 8.72 -10.00
N ARG A 487 -9.17 9.99 -9.63
CA ARG A 487 -7.86 10.60 -9.47
C ARG A 487 -7.13 10.02 -8.26
N SER A 488 -7.80 9.94 -7.11
CA SER A 488 -7.21 9.42 -5.87
C SER A 488 -6.78 7.95 -6.00
N VAL A 489 -7.67 7.07 -6.47
CA VAL A 489 -7.29 5.66 -6.71
C VAL A 489 -6.27 5.52 -7.84
N GLY A 490 -6.23 6.46 -8.78
CA GLY A 490 -5.21 6.54 -9.83
C GLY A 490 -3.82 6.82 -9.27
N LEU A 491 -3.69 7.76 -8.33
CA LEU A 491 -2.45 8.03 -7.61
C LEU A 491 -1.99 6.79 -6.84
N ALA A 492 -2.89 6.17 -6.05
CA ALA A 492 -2.59 4.99 -5.26
C ALA A 492 -2.14 3.80 -6.13
N ALA A 493 -2.90 3.48 -7.19
CA ALA A 493 -2.56 2.37 -8.09
C ALA A 493 -1.23 2.63 -8.81
N SER A 494 -1.00 3.86 -9.29
CA SER A 494 0.25 4.21 -9.98
C SER A 494 1.46 4.10 -9.06
N LEU A 495 1.36 4.56 -7.80
CA LEU A 495 2.41 4.39 -6.81
C LEU A 495 2.73 2.91 -6.60
N ALA A 496 1.70 2.11 -6.34
CA ALA A 496 1.86 0.69 -6.05
C ALA A 496 2.48 -0.08 -7.23
N LEU A 497 2.04 0.21 -8.46
CA LEU A 497 2.60 -0.34 -9.68
C LEU A 497 4.05 0.11 -9.91
N GLY A 498 4.35 1.39 -9.70
CA GLY A 498 5.72 1.92 -9.80
C GLY A 498 6.66 1.26 -8.79
N MET A 499 6.19 1.02 -7.56
CA MET A 499 6.96 0.31 -6.53
C MET A 499 7.20 -1.14 -6.92
N LEU A 500 6.20 -1.83 -7.49
CA LEU A 500 6.38 -3.18 -8.05
C LEU A 500 7.43 -3.17 -9.16
N ALA A 501 7.34 -2.23 -10.11
CA ALA A 501 8.31 -2.11 -11.18
C ALA A 501 9.73 -1.86 -10.65
N TRP A 502 9.85 -0.98 -9.66
CA TRP A 502 11.11 -0.64 -9.02
C TRP A 502 11.74 -1.85 -8.33
N MET A 503 10.98 -2.59 -7.52
CA MET A 503 11.47 -3.78 -6.82
C MET A 503 11.95 -4.88 -7.78
N LEU A 504 11.29 -5.04 -8.93
CA LEU A 504 11.53 -6.18 -9.81
C LEU A 504 12.56 -5.90 -10.90
N TRP A 505 12.63 -4.66 -11.39
CA TRP A 505 13.29 -4.37 -12.66
C TRP A 505 14.25 -3.19 -12.67
N ARG A 506 14.38 -2.39 -11.59
CA ARG A 506 15.25 -1.20 -11.57
C ARG A 506 16.70 -1.44 -11.98
N GLU A 507 17.24 -2.64 -11.72
CA GLU A 507 18.62 -3.01 -12.07
C GLU A 507 18.80 -3.33 -13.56
N ARG A 508 17.70 -3.47 -14.32
CA ARG A 508 17.70 -3.99 -15.70
C ARG A 508 17.09 -3.01 -16.70
N GLU A 509 16.10 -2.23 -16.29
CA GLU A 509 15.43 -1.24 -17.13
C GLU A 509 14.87 -0.12 -16.24
N THR A 510 14.48 1.01 -16.84
CA THR A 510 13.88 2.09 -16.06
C THR A 510 12.51 1.67 -15.55
N PRO A 511 12.26 1.71 -14.22
CA PRO A 511 10.94 1.41 -13.69
C PRO A 511 9.90 2.42 -14.13
N ASP A 512 8.73 1.93 -14.51
CA ASP A 512 7.54 2.75 -14.70
C ASP A 512 6.27 1.96 -14.31
N PRO A 513 5.19 2.63 -13.85
CA PRO A 513 3.95 1.95 -13.46
C PRO A 513 3.27 1.17 -14.58
N VAL A 514 3.41 1.61 -15.83
CA VAL A 514 2.74 1.01 -17.00
C VAL A 514 3.38 -0.34 -17.34
N LEU A 515 4.69 -0.49 -17.12
CA LEU A 515 5.44 -1.73 -17.28
C LEU A 515 4.91 -2.82 -16.35
N ALA A 516 4.68 -2.49 -15.08
CA ALA A 516 4.08 -3.42 -14.11
C ALA A 516 2.65 -3.79 -14.51
N LEU A 517 1.86 -2.79 -14.89
CA LEU A 517 0.49 -2.99 -15.37
C LEU A 517 0.44 -3.97 -16.55
N THR A 518 1.28 -3.77 -17.56
CA THR A 518 1.30 -4.61 -18.76
C THR A 518 1.83 -6.02 -18.49
N ARG A 519 2.87 -6.19 -17.67
CA ARG A 519 3.48 -7.52 -17.41
C ARG A 519 2.63 -8.44 -16.55
N PHE A 520 1.75 -7.88 -15.74
CA PHE A 520 0.90 -8.62 -14.80
C PHE A 520 -0.59 -8.53 -15.14
N ALA A 521 -0.98 -7.90 -16.25
CA ALA A 521 -2.38 -7.75 -16.65
C ALA A 521 -3.13 -9.10 -16.69
N ASP A 522 -2.51 -10.12 -17.29
CA ASP A 522 -3.03 -11.47 -17.50
C ASP A 522 -2.60 -12.49 -16.43
N LEU A 523 -2.02 -12.04 -15.31
CA LEU A 523 -1.63 -12.95 -14.23
C LEU A 523 -2.87 -13.34 -13.41
N SER A 524 -3.53 -14.45 -13.74
CA SER A 524 -4.71 -14.94 -13.00
C SER A 524 -4.37 -15.40 -11.57
N ALA A 525 -5.39 -15.61 -10.74
CA ALA A 525 -5.26 -16.18 -9.39
C ALA A 525 -6.53 -16.91 -8.93
N THR A 526 -6.38 -17.73 -7.90
CA THR A 526 -7.50 -18.29 -7.12
C THR A 526 -7.51 -17.66 -5.73
N VAL A 527 -8.66 -17.13 -5.32
CA VAL A 527 -8.86 -16.42 -4.05
C VAL A 527 -9.72 -17.26 -3.13
N ARG A 528 -9.27 -17.45 -1.89
CA ARG A 528 -10.01 -18.17 -0.85
C ARG A 528 -10.16 -17.32 0.40
N TYR A 529 -11.38 -17.18 0.88
CA TYR A 529 -11.68 -16.47 2.12
C TYR A 529 -11.75 -17.44 3.29
N SER A 530 -11.13 -17.06 4.38
CA SER A 530 -11.27 -17.70 5.69
C SER A 530 -11.66 -16.64 6.71
N ARG A 531 -11.82 -17.05 7.98
CA ARG A 531 -12.21 -16.15 9.07
C ARG A 531 -11.20 -15.02 9.24
N ASP A 532 -9.91 -15.35 9.31
CA ASP A 532 -8.86 -14.39 9.67
C ASP A 532 -7.93 -14.05 8.49
N THR A 533 -8.09 -14.75 7.36
CA THR A 533 -7.20 -14.64 6.20
C THR A 533 -7.94 -14.62 4.86
N VAL A 534 -7.34 -13.96 3.88
CA VAL A 534 -7.68 -14.08 2.46
C VAL A 534 -6.44 -14.59 1.74
N SER A 535 -6.52 -15.78 1.17
CA SER A 535 -5.41 -16.44 0.49
C SER A 535 -5.52 -16.25 -1.02
N VAL A 536 -4.49 -15.66 -1.63
CA VAL A 536 -4.36 -15.48 -3.08
C VAL A 536 -3.31 -16.45 -3.60
N LYS A 537 -3.77 -17.46 -4.32
CA LYS A 537 -2.94 -18.48 -4.95
C LYS A 537 -2.62 -18.10 -6.38
N LEU A 538 -1.34 -17.96 -6.69
CA LEU A 538 -0.80 -17.53 -7.98
C LEU A 538 -0.26 -18.72 -8.78
N PRO A 539 -0.40 -18.73 -10.11
CA PRO A 539 0.18 -19.78 -10.93
C PRO A 539 1.71 -19.76 -10.84
N LEU A 540 2.31 -20.94 -10.67
CA LEU A 540 3.76 -21.09 -10.65
C LEU A 540 4.37 -20.72 -12.01
N GLY A 541 5.60 -20.22 -11.98
CA GLY A 541 6.36 -19.88 -13.18
C GLY A 541 7.27 -18.67 -12.97
N ARG A 542 7.77 -18.11 -14.08
CA ARG A 542 8.73 -17.00 -14.06
C ARG A 542 8.18 -15.77 -13.32
N ARG A 543 6.91 -15.40 -13.57
CA ARG A 543 6.25 -14.25 -12.93
C ARG A 543 6.11 -14.42 -11.42
N HIS A 544 5.67 -15.59 -10.97
CA HIS A 544 5.64 -15.94 -9.55
C HIS A 544 7.04 -15.88 -8.93
N ALA A 545 8.05 -16.47 -9.58
CA ALA A 545 9.42 -16.48 -9.08
C ALA A 545 10.05 -15.07 -9.01
N ASP A 546 9.70 -14.18 -9.95
CA ASP A 546 10.10 -12.76 -9.91
C ASP A 546 9.42 -12.05 -8.73
N LEU A 547 8.11 -12.22 -8.54
CA LEU A 547 7.35 -11.61 -7.42
C LEU A 547 7.85 -12.11 -6.06
N TRP A 548 8.10 -13.41 -5.93
CA TRP A 548 8.63 -14.01 -4.70
C TRP A 548 10.03 -13.47 -4.35
N ARG A 549 10.96 -13.49 -5.31
CA ARG A 549 12.33 -12.96 -5.11
C ARG A 549 12.34 -11.47 -4.83
N GLY A 550 11.42 -10.71 -5.44
CA GLY A 550 11.24 -9.29 -5.18
C GLY A 550 10.52 -8.95 -3.87
N GLY A 551 10.09 -9.96 -3.10
CA GLY A 551 9.34 -9.75 -1.85
C GLY A 551 7.93 -9.18 -2.03
N ALA A 552 7.39 -9.22 -3.25
CA ALA A 552 6.05 -8.71 -3.55
C ALA A 552 4.93 -9.60 -2.97
N LEU A 553 5.23 -10.88 -2.69
CA LEU A 553 4.30 -11.87 -2.14
C LEU A 553 4.34 -11.95 -0.61
N THR A 554 4.55 -10.82 0.05
CA THR A 554 4.57 -10.76 1.52
C THR A 554 3.15 -10.62 2.04
N ASP A 555 2.84 -11.33 3.12
CA ASP A 555 1.55 -11.19 3.80
C ASP A 555 1.30 -9.74 4.22
N VAL A 556 0.06 -9.28 4.04
CA VAL A 556 -0.39 -7.93 4.37
C VAL A 556 -1.47 -8.05 5.45
N PRO A 557 -1.14 -7.78 6.73
CA PRO A 557 -2.12 -7.84 7.81
C PRO A 557 -3.07 -6.64 7.77
N GLY A 558 -4.21 -6.73 8.44
CA GLY A 558 -5.04 -5.57 8.76
C GLY A 558 -5.70 -4.91 7.55
N VAL A 559 -6.03 -5.65 6.49
CA VAL A 559 -6.63 -5.05 5.29
C VAL A 559 -8.05 -4.57 5.60
N VAL A 560 -8.23 -3.25 5.70
CA VAL A 560 -9.47 -2.62 6.21
C VAL A 560 -10.73 -3.07 5.47
N TRP A 561 -10.72 -3.10 4.13
CA TRP A 561 -11.88 -3.52 3.35
C TRP A 561 -12.11 -5.03 3.33
N LEU A 562 -11.19 -5.82 3.88
CA LEU A 562 -11.38 -7.23 4.14
C LEU A 562 -11.76 -7.48 5.61
N GLY A 563 -12.18 -6.45 6.36
CA GLY A 563 -12.54 -6.58 7.78
C GLY A 563 -11.33 -6.98 8.63
N GLY A 564 -10.19 -6.30 8.43
CA GLY A 564 -8.97 -6.52 9.23
C GLY A 564 -8.20 -7.81 8.93
N ARG A 565 -8.72 -8.70 8.08
CA ARG A 565 -8.07 -9.97 7.70
C ARG A 565 -6.69 -9.78 7.09
N THR A 566 -5.85 -10.81 7.24
CA THR A 566 -4.53 -10.86 6.60
C THR A 566 -4.65 -11.37 5.17
N LEU A 567 -4.16 -10.60 4.21
CA LEU A 567 -3.98 -11.04 2.83
C LEU A 567 -2.68 -11.84 2.72
N THR A 568 -2.77 -13.09 2.27
CA THR A 568 -1.62 -14.01 2.15
C THR A 568 -1.45 -14.45 0.70
N PHE A 569 -0.21 -14.73 0.30
CA PHE A 569 0.12 -15.16 -1.05
C PHE A 569 0.75 -16.55 -1.06
N SER A 570 0.34 -17.40 -1.99
CA SER A 570 0.91 -18.73 -2.20
C SER A 570 1.03 -19.04 -3.70
N GLY A 571 1.81 -20.07 -4.03
CA GLY A 571 1.93 -20.58 -5.41
C GLY A 571 1.16 -21.89 -5.61
N GLY A 572 0.62 -22.11 -6.82
CA GLY A 572 0.23 -23.44 -7.30
C GLY A 572 -1.00 -23.47 -8.19
#